data_AF-A0A1F5RQ33-F1
#
_entry.id   AF-A0A1F5RQ33-F1
#
_cell.length_a   1.000
_cell.length_b   1.000
_cell.length_c   1.000
_cell.angle_alpha   90.00
_cell.angle_beta   90.00
_cell.angle_gamma   90.00
#
_symmetry.space_group_name_H-M   'P 1'
#
loop_
_entity.id
_entity.type
_entity.pdbx_description
1 polymer ?
#
loop_
_entity_poly.entity_id
_entity_poly.type
_entity_poly.pdbx_seq_one_letter_code
_entity_poly.pdbx_strand_id
1 'polypeptide(L)'
;MGAARAEGAVSTPTPWARKPERGPDQPPLFLRELIAAAPSGARVLDAGCGPGSWPYPERTDLRITAFDVKFPPGPPPRAAHVAAFRGDLAWLPLRAESFDLTVCHYVLEHVEALAPCCDELARVTRPGGTLYLAVPRSASFDDRLYRFAGLFAKYALLKLGKRLEHQQRFDLQKSLDLFYARGMTLEAYACVPAGFSWMNDPRTKPWQGGFTRVLAWIHRALGLDLARDANFVLALRKTGTRGVRRVSHVCRACGEHAVLDPPAPSPTAWTCPWCGAENPLGRPR
;
A
#
# COMPACT_ATOMS: atom_id res chain seq x y z
N MET A 1 41.61 12.95 10.43
CA MET A 1 41.27 11.83 11.32
C MET A 1 39.90 11.30 10.93
N GLY A 2 39.88 10.22 10.15
CA GLY A 2 38.65 9.58 9.67
C GLY A 2 38.00 8.77 10.78
N ALA A 3 36.72 9.00 11.03
CA ALA A 3 35.91 8.15 11.89
C ALA A 3 35.66 6.82 11.14
N ALA A 4 36.35 5.77 11.55
CA ALA A 4 36.08 4.41 11.14
C ALA A 4 34.64 4.06 11.54
N ARG A 5 33.83 3.64 10.55
CA ARG A 5 32.52 3.02 10.82
C ARG A 5 32.80 1.73 11.57
N ALA A 6 32.27 1.61 12.79
CA ALA A 6 32.26 0.36 13.52
C ALA A 6 31.52 -0.69 12.67
N GLU A 7 32.25 -1.70 12.21
CA GLU A 7 31.68 -2.92 11.64
C GLU A 7 30.82 -3.56 12.72
N GLY A 8 29.50 -3.46 12.57
CA GLY A 8 28.55 -4.06 13.50
C GLY A 8 28.73 -5.57 13.48
N ALA A 9 29.04 -6.16 14.64
CA ALA A 9 29.12 -7.59 14.82
C ALA A 9 27.85 -8.26 14.28
N VAL A 10 28.01 -9.16 13.30
CA VAL A 10 26.92 -9.98 12.79
C VAL A 10 26.54 -10.97 13.89
N SER A 11 25.52 -10.62 14.67
CA SER A 11 24.94 -11.48 15.70
C SER A 11 24.43 -12.78 15.08
N THR A 12 24.79 -13.92 15.67
CA THR A 12 24.26 -15.23 15.24
C THR A 12 22.73 -15.20 15.28
N PRO A 13 22.04 -15.57 14.18
CA PRO A 13 20.58 -15.56 14.17
C PRO A 13 20.02 -16.46 15.27
N THR A 14 18.98 -15.98 15.94
CA THR A 14 18.31 -16.74 16.99
C THR A 14 17.76 -18.05 16.40
N PRO A 15 18.07 -19.24 16.98
CA PRO A 15 17.77 -20.54 16.33
C PRO A 15 16.30 -20.80 15.99
N TRP A 16 15.38 -20.15 16.70
CA TRP A 16 13.94 -20.25 16.50
C TRP A 16 13.34 -19.11 15.67
N ALA A 17 14.15 -18.13 15.27
CA ALA A 17 13.73 -17.07 14.36
C ALA A 17 14.07 -17.48 12.92
N ARG A 18 13.05 -17.59 12.07
CA ARG A 18 13.18 -17.95 10.66
C ARG A 18 12.53 -16.88 9.80
N LYS A 19 12.97 -16.77 8.55
CA LYS A 19 12.24 -15.98 7.55
C LYS A 19 10.92 -16.69 7.24
N PRO A 20 9.88 -15.99 6.79
CA PRO A 20 8.75 -16.64 6.16
C PRO A 20 9.25 -17.57 5.04
N GLU A 21 8.77 -18.81 5.03
CA GLU A 21 9.08 -19.78 3.99
C GLU A 21 7.85 -19.95 3.12
N ARG A 22 8.06 -19.89 1.80
CA ARG A 22 7.02 -20.09 0.81
C ARG A 22 6.80 -21.59 0.61
N GLY A 23 5.57 -22.06 0.76
CA GLY A 23 5.20 -23.43 0.39
C GLY A 23 5.36 -23.69 -1.11
N PRO A 24 5.46 -24.96 -1.55
CA PRO A 24 5.69 -25.32 -2.95
C PRO A 24 4.63 -24.78 -3.91
N ASP A 25 3.36 -24.70 -3.48
CA ASP A 25 2.22 -24.23 -4.28
C ASP A 25 1.77 -22.80 -3.93
N GLN A 26 2.53 -22.09 -3.10
CA GLN A 26 2.19 -20.72 -2.72
C GLN A 26 2.86 -19.72 -3.67
N PRO A 27 2.12 -18.70 -4.17
CA PRO A 27 2.74 -17.64 -4.95
C PRO A 27 3.65 -16.78 -4.06
N PRO A 28 4.68 -16.12 -4.63
CA PRO A 28 5.48 -15.15 -3.89
C PRO A 28 4.61 -13.98 -3.40
N LEU A 29 4.81 -13.55 -2.16
CA LEU A 29 4.00 -12.50 -1.55
C LEU A 29 4.84 -11.35 -1.02
N PHE A 30 5.88 -11.66 -0.25
CA PHE A 30 6.69 -10.61 0.35
C PHE A 30 7.59 -9.96 -0.70
N LEU A 31 7.92 -8.67 -0.52
CA LEU A 31 8.72 -7.91 -1.48
C LEU A 31 9.98 -8.68 -1.94
N ARG A 32 10.77 -9.22 -1.00
CA ARG A 32 11.99 -9.98 -1.34
C ARG A 32 11.70 -11.27 -2.10
N GLU A 33 10.57 -11.94 -1.87
CA GLU A 33 10.17 -13.13 -2.63
C GLU A 33 9.77 -12.76 -4.05
N LEU A 34 8.99 -11.69 -4.24
CA LEU A 34 8.60 -11.20 -5.56
C LEU A 34 9.81 -10.73 -6.36
N ILE A 35 10.71 -9.99 -5.72
CA ILE A 35 11.97 -9.57 -6.32
C ILE A 35 12.84 -10.78 -6.66
N ALA A 36 12.91 -11.83 -5.83
CA ALA A 36 13.67 -13.03 -6.14
C ALA A 36 13.03 -13.86 -7.28
N ALA A 37 11.70 -13.92 -7.33
CA ALA A 37 10.95 -14.67 -8.33
C ALA A 37 10.85 -13.96 -9.70
N ALA A 38 11.12 -12.65 -9.75
CA ALA A 38 11.10 -11.89 -11.00
C ALA A 38 12.11 -12.46 -12.02
N PRO A 39 11.70 -12.73 -13.27
CA PRO A 39 12.60 -13.24 -14.31
C PRO A 39 13.78 -12.29 -14.59
N SER A 40 14.87 -12.84 -15.10
CA SER A 40 15.99 -12.02 -15.55
C SER A 40 15.56 -11.06 -16.67
N GLY A 41 16.02 -9.81 -16.61
CA GLY A 41 15.62 -8.75 -17.53
C GLY A 41 14.23 -8.15 -17.29
N ALA A 42 13.48 -8.63 -16.29
CA ALA A 42 12.16 -8.10 -15.98
C ALA A 42 12.20 -6.61 -15.62
N ARG A 43 11.18 -5.88 -16.07
CA ARG A 43 11.01 -4.44 -15.80
C ARG A 43 10.26 -4.26 -14.49
N VAL A 44 10.92 -3.64 -13.53
CA VAL A 44 10.37 -3.40 -12.18
C VAL A 44 10.19 -1.92 -11.95
N LEU A 45 9.01 -1.50 -11.49
CA LEU A 45 8.75 -0.15 -11.01
C LEU A 45 8.78 -0.14 -9.48
N ASP A 46 9.63 0.67 -8.86
CA ASP A 46 9.56 0.98 -7.43
C ASP A 46 8.92 2.38 -7.25
N ALA A 47 7.64 2.39 -6.89
CA ALA A 47 6.84 3.58 -6.73
C ALA A 47 6.94 4.13 -5.32
N GLY A 48 7.42 5.37 -5.17
CA GLY A 48 7.74 5.98 -3.88
C GLY A 48 8.98 5.33 -3.22
N CYS A 49 10.03 5.16 -4.01
CA CYS A 49 11.18 4.32 -3.65
C CYS A 49 12.06 4.87 -2.52
N GLY A 50 12.03 6.18 -2.21
CA GLY A 50 13.00 6.80 -1.32
C GLY A 50 14.45 6.44 -1.70
N PRO A 51 15.27 5.85 -0.80
CA PRO A 51 16.61 5.35 -1.11
C PRO A 51 16.64 3.98 -1.81
N GLY A 52 15.48 3.37 -2.04
CA GLY A 52 15.25 2.03 -2.60
C GLY A 52 14.49 1.14 -1.63
N SER A 53 13.37 0.54 -2.08
CA SER A 53 12.53 -0.34 -1.24
C SER A 53 13.21 -1.68 -0.88
N TRP A 54 14.24 -2.07 -1.63
CA TRP A 54 15.13 -3.20 -1.36
C TRP A 54 16.55 -2.90 -1.85
N PRO A 55 17.57 -3.72 -1.50
CA PRO A 55 18.93 -3.53 -2.01
C PRO A 55 19.00 -3.90 -3.49
N TYR A 56 18.86 -2.91 -4.38
CA TYR A 56 18.89 -3.10 -5.84
C TYR A 56 20.09 -3.91 -6.35
N PRO A 57 21.32 -3.79 -5.79
CA PRO A 57 22.46 -4.61 -6.22
C PRO A 57 22.30 -6.12 -6.03
N GLU A 58 21.31 -6.61 -5.26
CA GLU A 58 21.00 -8.04 -5.16
C GLU A 58 20.43 -8.62 -6.47
N ARG A 59 19.94 -7.77 -7.39
CA ARG A 59 19.30 -8.16 -8.65
C ARG A 59 19.70 -7.23 -9.80
N THR A 60 21.00 -7.20 -10.12
CA THR A 60 21.55 -6.37 -11.21
C THR A 60 21.07 -6.74 -12.60
N ASP A 61 20.42 -7.91 -12.72
CA ASP A 61 19.82 -8.43 -13.94
C ASP A 61 18.40 -7.89 -14.20
N LEU A 62 17.78 -7.20 -13.24
CA LEU A 62 16.48 -6.54 -13.41
C LEU A 62 16.64 -5.14 -14.00
N ARG A 63 15.62 -4.66 -14.73
CA ARG A 63 15.54 -3.27 -15.22
C ARG A 63 14.66 -2.45 -14.30
N ILE A 64 15.28 -1.72 -13.38
CA ILE A 64 14.58 -1.00 -12.31
C ILE A 64 14.31 0.44 -12.75
N THR A 65 13.03 0.82 -12.71
CA THR A 65 12.60 2.22 -12.74
C THR A 65 12.14 2.59 -11.34
N ALA A 66 12.69 3.66 -10.78
CA ALA A 66 12.40 4.10 -9.42
C ALA A 66 11.93 5.55 -9.45
N PHE A 67 10.94 5.91 -8.65
CA PHE A 67 10.57 7.31 -8.51
C PHE A 67 10.14 7.66 -7.10
N ASP A 68 10.27 8.93 -6.77
CA ASP A 68 9.75 9.52 -5.54
C ASP A 68 9.42 11.00 -5.77
N VAL A 69 8.51 11.55 -4.98
CA VAL A 69 8.16 12.98 -5.06
C VAL A 69 9.28 13.87 -4.49
N LYS A 70 10.08 13.37 -3.53
CA LYS A 70 11.10 14.15 -2.80
C LYS A 70 12.40 13.39 -2.47
N PHE A 71 12.44 12.06 -2.57
CA PHE A 71 13.60 11.24 -2.23
C PHE A 71 14.20 11.49 -0.83
N PRO A 72 13.50 11.19 0.27
CA PRO A 72 14.07 11.28 1.62
C PRO A 72 14.80 9.98 2.01
N PRO A 73 16.07 9.98 2.49
CA PRO A 73 17.01 11.11 2.60
C PRO A 73 17.80 11.38 1.30
N GLY A 74 17.65 10.54 0.29
CA GLY A 74 18.23 10.72 -1.03
C GLY A 74 17.70 9.66 -2.00
N PRO A 75 17.99 9.81 -3.31
CA PRO A 75 17.59 8.83 -4.32
C PRO A 75 18.37 7.52 -4.17
N PRO A 76 17.91 6.42 -4.80
CA PRO A 76 18.67 5.18 -4.81
C PRO A 76 20.04 5.38 -5.51
N PRO A 77 21.05 4.57 -5.16
CA PRO A 77 22.36 4.62 -5.78
C PRO A 77 22.27 4.48 -7.30
N ARG A 78 23.06 5.27 -8.04
CA ARG A 78 23.14 5.16 -9.49
C ARG A 78 23.75 3.80 -9.87
N ALA A 79 23.08 3.10 -10.78
CA ALA A 79 23.59 1.88 -11.40
C ALA A 79 23.06 1.77 -12.84
N ALA A 80 23.78 1.06 -13.70
CA ALA A 80 23.41 0.93 -15.12
C ALA A 80 22.01 0.32 -15.35
N HIS A 81 21.53 -0.48 -14.40
CA HIS A 81 20.24 -1.16 -14.44
C HIS A 81 19.12 -0.39 -13.70
N VAL A 82 19.40 0.82 -13.21
CA VAL A 82 18.48 1.64 -12.41
C VAL A 82 18.29 3.02 -13.05
N ALA A 83 17.04 3.35 -13.38
CA ALA A 83 16.63 4.69 -13.78
C ALA A 83 15.77 5.31 -12.67
N ALA A 84 16.24 6.39 -12.05
CA ALA A 84 15.52 7.10 -11.00
C ALA A 84 15.06 8.48 -11.47
N PHE A 85 13.80 8.84 -11.21
CA PHE A 85 13.26 10.16 -11.55
C PHE A 85 12.34 10.72 -10.46
N ARG A 86 12.14 12.04 -10.45
CA ARG A 86 11.20 12.69 -9.55
C ARG A 86 9.82 12.76 -10.20
N GLY A 87 8.77 12.33 -9.52
CA GLY A 87 7.41 12.32 -10.07
C GLY A 87 6.32 12.22 -9.01
N ASP A 88 5.09 12.52 -9.41
CA ASP A 88 3.89 12.32 -8.60
C ASP A 88 3.21 11.01 -9.02
N LEU A 89 2.86 10.16 -8.06
CA LEU A 89 2.20 8.89 -8.32
C LEU A 89 0.80 9.08 -8.95
N ALA A 90 0.15 10.22 -8.75
CA ALA A 90 -1.12 10.51 -9.38
C ALA A 90 -1.01 10.76 -10.90
N TRP A 91 0.21 10.99 -11.41
CA TRP A 91 0.46 11.24 -12.82
C TRP A 91 1.90 10.87 -13.23
N LEU A 92 2.12 9.61 -13.61
CA LEU A 92 3.44 9.11 -13.99
C LEU A 92 3.71 9.31 -15.48
N PRO A 93 4.88 9.88 -15.86
CA PRO A 93 5.32 10.01 -17.25
C PRO A 93 5.86 8.68 -17.80
N LEU A 94 5.15 7.59 -17.52
CA LEU A 94 5.50 6.22 -17.91
C LEU A 94 4.44 5.67 -18.87
N ARG A 95 4.87 4.85 -19.83
CA ARG A 95 3.93 4.16 -20.72
C ARG A 95 3.07 3.18 -19.92
N ALA A 96 1.83 2.98 -20.38
CA ALA A 96 0.99 1.94 -19.84
C ALA A 96 1.63 0.56 -20.07
N GLU A 97 1.25 -0.41 -19.26
CA GLU A 97 1.54 -1.84 -19.46
C GLU A 97 3.03 -2.16 -19.68
N SER A 98 3.89 -1.45 -18.95
CA SER A 98 5.33 -1.44 -19.17
C SER A 98 6.11 -2.25 -18.14
N PHE A 99 5.51 -2.62 -17.01
CA PHE A 99 6.21 -3.28 -15.92
C PHE A 99 5.68 -4.68 -15.66
N ASP A 100 6.61 -5.63 -15.52
CA ASP A 100 6.38 -7.00 -15.09
C ASP A 100 5.99 -7.05 -13.61
N LEU A 101 6.64 -6.21 -12.80
CA LEU A 101 6.39 -6.05 -11.38
C LEU A 101 6.32 -4.56 -11.03
N THR A 102 5.25 -4.15 -10.35
CA THR A 102 5.12 -2.81 -9.76
C THR A 102 5.13 -2.96 -8.25
N VAL A 103 5.97 -2.18 -7.56
CA VAL A 103 6.13 -2.18 -6.11
C VAL A 103 5.61 -0.85 -5.58
N CYS A 104 4.68 -0.91 -4.64
CA CYS A 104 4.16 0.24 -3.91
C CYS A 104 4.18 -0.09 -2.41
N HIS A 105 5.26 0.29 -1.72
CA HIS A 105 5.57 -0.18 -0.38
C HIS A 105 5.48 0.96 0.64
N TYR A 106 4.37 1.05 1.38
CA TYR A 106 4.11 2.11 2.36
C TYR A 106 4.16 3.52 1.75
N VAL A 107 3.41 3.71 0.66
CA VAL A 107 3.34 4.97 -0.10
C VAL A 107 1.93 5.55 -0.16
N LEU A 108 0.91 4.71 -0.42
CA LEU A 108 -0.47 5.19 -0.63
C LEU A 108 -1.09 5.81 0.63
N GLU A 109 -0.57 5.56 1.82
CA GLU A 109 -1.00 6.24 3.05
C GLU A 109 -0.68 7.72 3.04
N HIS A 110 0.32 8.14 2.28
CA HIS A 110 0.82 9.51 2.26
C HIS A 110 0.22 10.37 1.13
N VAL A 111 -0.41 9.75 0.13
CA VAL A 111 -0.91 10.46 -1.05
C VAL A 111 -2.22 11.22 -0.75
N GLU A 112 -2.43 12.34 -1.44
CA GLU A 112 -3.68 13.11 -1.37
C GLU A 112 -4.76 12.49 -2.28
N ALA A 113 -4.39 12.14 -3.52
CA ALA A 113 -5.31 11.64 -4.54
C ALA A 113 -5.20 10.11 -4.72
N LEU A 114 -5.82 9.34 -3.81
CA LEU A 114 -5.71 7.88 -3.78
C LEU A 114 -6.16 7.20 -5.08
N ALA A 115 -7.34 7.56 -5.61
CA ALA A 115 -7.89 6.91 -6.80
C ALA A 115 -6.98 7.10 -8.05
N PRO A 116 -6.55 8.32 -8.40
CA PRO A 116 -5.57 8.53 -9.47
C PRO A 116 -4.26 7.76 -9.26
N CYS A 117 -3.75 7.69 -8.03
CA CYS A 117 -2.55 6.90 -7.73
C CYS A 117 -2.77 5.41 -8.03
N CYS A 118 -3.90 4.85 -7.62
CA CYS A 118 -4.26 3.46 -7.92
C CYS A 118 -4.47 3.24 -9.43
N ASP A 119 -5.02 4.21 -10.15
CA ASP A 119 -5.17 4.17 -11.61
C ASP A 119 -3.80 4.07 -12.29
N GLU A 120 -2.85 4.90 -11.90
CA GLU A 120 -1.49 4.89 -12.44
C GLU A 120 -0.76 3.58 -12.14
N LEU A 121 -0.82 3.08 -10.90
CA LEU A 121 -0.25 1.78 -10.54
C LEU A 121 -0.80 0.67 -11.44
N ALA A 122 -2.12 0.62 -11.62
CA ALA A 122 -2.74 -0.40 -12.46
C ALA A 122 -2.46 -0.21 -13.95
N ARG A 123 -2.38 1.04 -14.42
CA ARG A 123 -2.11 1.39 -15.80
C ARG A 123 -0.72 0.94 -16.22
N VAL A 124 0.30 1.20 -15.40
CA VAL A 124 1.70 0.92 -15.74
C VAL A 124 2.07 -0.56 -15.59
N THR A 125 1.40 -1.32 -14.72
CA THR A 125 1.55 -2.79 -14.69
C THR A 125 1.03 -3.40 -15.99
N ARG A 126 1.77 -4.34 -16.58
CA ARG A 126 1.33 -5.03 -17.81
C ARG A 126 0.30 -6.13 -17.55
N PRO A 127 -0.53 -6.52 -18.53
CA PRO A 127 -1.33 -7.73 -18.44
C PRO A 127 -0.47 -8.94 -18.08
N GLY A 128 -0.93 -9.70 -17.09
CA GLY A 128 -0.22 -10.82 -16.48
C GLY A 128 0.89 -10.44 -15.50
N GLY A 129 1.23 -9.15 -15.35
CA GLY A 129 2.19 -8.63 -14.37
C GLY A 129 1.59 -8.46 -12.98
N THR A 130 2.46 -8.25 -11.99
CA THR A 130 2.09 -8.22 -10.57
C THR A 130 2.30 -6.83 -9.97
N LEU A 131 1.35 -6.38 -9.16
CA LEU A 131 1.45 -5.23 -8.27
C LEU A 131 1.61 -5.73 -6.83
N TYR A 132 2.74 -5.41 -6.22
CA TYR A 132 2.94 -5.53 -4.78
C TYR A 132 2.48 -4.26 -4.09
N LEU A 133 1.59 -4.40 -3.10
CA LEU A 133 1.09 -3.29 -2.30
C LEU A 133 1.26 -3.61 -0.82
N ALA A 134 1.89 -2.70 -0.07
CA ALA A 134 1.89 -2.73 1.39
C ALA A 134 1.36 -1.40 1.93
N VAL A 135 0.40 -1.47 2.86
CA VAL A 135 -0.23 -0.30 3.48
C VAL A 135 -0.58 -0.56 4.95
N PRO A 136 -0.62 0.50 5.78
CA PRO A 136 -1.06 0.40 7.17
C PRO A 136 -2.57 0.23 7.26
N ARG A 137 -3.02 -0.60 8.20
CA ARG A 137 -4.44 -0.82 8.45
C ARG A 137 -4.97 0.17 9.46
N SER A 138 -6.00 0.92 9.07
CA SER A 138 -6.47 2.05 9.89
C SER A 138 -7.23 1.68 11.15
N ALA A 139 -7.72 0.44 11.24
CA ALA A 139 -8.36 -0.06 12.45
C ALA A 139 -7.33 -0.50 13.52
N SER A 140 -6.05 -0.61 13.17
CA SER A 140 -5.01 -1.13 14.08
C SER A 140 -4.71 -0.17 15.23
N PHE A 141 -4.26 -0.74 16.35
CA PHE A 141 -3.81 0.05 17.50
C PHE A 141 -2.64 0.98 17.12
N ASP A 142 -1.69 0.48 16.32
CA ASP A 142 -0.54 1.26 15.84
C ASP A 142 -0.96 2.50 15.03
N ASP A 143 -1.83 2.38 14.03
CA ASP A 143 -2.28 3.53 13.24
C ASP A 143 -3.12 4.50 14.10
N ARG A 144 -3.95 3.99 15.01
CA ARG A 144 -4.71 4.82 15.97
C ARG A 144 -3.78 5.60 16.89
N LEU A 145 -2.75 4.95 17.43
CA LEU A 145 -1.76 5.58 18.30
C LEU A 145 -0.93 6.62 17.54
N TYR A 146 -0.48 6.30 16.34
CA TYR A 146 0.24 7.23 15.47
C TYR A 146 -0.58 8.49 15.16
N ARG A 147 -1.85 8.33 14.77
CA ARG A 147 -2.76 9.46 14.51
C ARG A 147 -3.03 10.26 15.77
N PHE A 148 -3.27 9.60 16.90
CA PHE A 148 -3.45 10.26 18.19
C PHE A 148 -2.21 11.09 18.57
N ALA A 149 -1.01 10.52 18.46
CA ALA A 149 0.24 11.23 18.73
C ALA A 149 0.44 12.41 17.76
N GLY A 150 0.04 12.26 16.50
CA GLY A 150 0.03 13.35 15.51
C GLY A 150 -0.90 14.50 15.89
N LEU A 151 -2.14 14.18 16.29
CA LEU A 151 -3.13 15.15 16.74
C LEU A 151 -2.72 15.82 18.06
N PHE A 152 -2.24 15.06 19.03
CA PHE A 152 -1.72 15.58 20.28
C PHE A 152 -0.58 16.57 20.04
N ALA A 153 0.40 16.21 19.19
CA ALA A 153 1.47 17.13 18.83
C ALA A 153 0.97 18.40 18.14
N LYS A 154 -0.06 18.30 17.30
CA LYS A 154 -0.62 19.45 16.57
C LYS A 154 -1.39 20.41 17.49
N TYR A 155 -2.27 19.87 18.33
CA TYR A 155 -3.20 20.66 19.14
C TYR A 155 -2.70 20.91 20.57
N ALA A 156 -2.22 19.88 21.26
CA ALA A 156 -1.77 20.01 22.64
C ALA A 156 -0.37 20.64 22.75
N LEU A 157 0.51 20.40 21.77
CA LEU A 157 1.84 21.04 21.72
C LEU A 157 1.92 22.23 20.74
N LEU A 158 0.76 22.74 20.27
CA LEU A 158 0.64 23.90 19.38
C LEU A 158 1.50 23.83 18.09
N LYS A 159 1.88 22.64 17.62
CA LYS A 159 2.58 22.47 16.34
C LYS A 159 1.60 22.50 15.17
N LEU A 160 0.91 23.64 14.99
CA LEU A 160 -0.20 23.81 14.05
C LEU A 160 0.20 23.55 12.58
N GLY A 161 1.48 23.69 12.23
CA GLY A 161 2.03 23.37 10.89
C GLY A 161 2.26 21.88 10.62
N LYS A 162 2.09 20.99 11.61
CA LYS A 162 2.26 19.54 11.43
C LYS A 162 1.12 18.97 10.58
N ARG A 163 1.44 18.49 9.38
CA ARG A 163 0.53 17.63 8.60
C ARG A 163 0.57 16.21 9.17
N LEU A 164 -0.59 15.56 9.28
CA LEU A 164 -0.65 14.13 9.56
C LEU A 164 -0.10 13.40 8.33
N GLU A 165 0.92 12.56 8.49
CA GLU A 165 1.58 11.94 7.34
C GLU A 165 0.71 10.83 6.74
N HIS A 166 -0.07 10.10 7.56
CA HIS A 166 -1.08 9.17 7.06
C HIS A 166 -2.39 9.91 6.74
N GLN A 167 -2.57 10.25 5.48
CA GLN A 167 -3.76 10.90 4.95
C GLN A 167 -4.87 9.89 4.66
N GLN A 168 -4.50 8.75 4.07
CA GLN A 168 -5.46 7.73 3.66
C GLN A 168 -5.78 6.76 4.79
N ARG A 169 -6.93 6.08 4.66
CA ARG A 169 -7.33 5.00 5.55
C ARG A 169 -7.59 3.73 4.78
N PHE A 170 -6.85 2.67 5.12
CA PHE A 170 -6.98 1.39 4.45
C PHE A 170 -7.71 0.35 5.29
N ASP A 171 -8.62 -0.30 4.60
CA ASP A 171 -9.31 -1.52 4.97
C ASP A 171 -9.06 -2.55 3.86
N LEU A 172 -8.98 -3.83 4.19
CA LEU A 172 -8.63 -4.88 3.23
C LEU A 172 -9.66 -4.94 2.10
N GLN A 173 -10.95 -5.05 2.42
CA GLN A 173 -12.00 -5.21 1.42
C GLN A 173 -12.05 -3.99 0.49
N LYS A 174 -12.02 -2.78 1.05
CA LYS A 174 -12.00 -1.56 0.24
C LYS A 174 -10.78 -1.46 -0.68
N SER A 175 -9.62 -1.93 -0.21
CA SER A 175 -8.40 -1.95 -1.02
C SER A 175 -8.54 -2.95 -2.17
N LEU A 176 -9.11 -4.14 -1.93
CA LEU A 176 -9.40 -5.11 -2.97
C LEU A 176 -10.38 -4.56 -4.00
N ASP A 177 -11.48 -3.95 -3.56
CA ASP A 177 -12.49 -3.36 -4.46
C ASP A 177 -11.87 -2.29 -5.38
N LEU A 178 -10.98 -1.45 -4.84
CA LEU A 178 -10.26 -0.44 -5.63
C LEU A 178 -9.44 -1.08 -6.76
N PHE A 179 -8.69 -2.13 -6.49
CA PHE A 179 -7.84 -2.77 -7.50
C PHE A 179 -8.63 -3.71 -8.42
N TYR A 180 -9.69 -4.35 -7.94
CA TYR A 180 -10.57 -5.19 -8.74
C TYR A 180 -11.28 -4.37 -9.83
N ALA A 181 -11.76 -3.17 -9.49
CA ALA A 181 -12.32 -2.23 -10.47
C ALA A 181 -11.31 -1.84 -11.57
N ARG A 182 -10.00 -2.03 -11.33
CA ARG A 182 -8.89 -1.73 -12.24
C ARG A 182 -8.32 -2.98 -12.93
N GLY A 183 -9.05 -4.11 -12.88
CA GLY A 183 -8.64 -5.35 -13.54
C GLY A 183 -7.46 -6.06 -12.86
N MET A 184 -7.28 -5.83 -11.58
CA MET A 184 -6.31 -6.53 -10.74
C MET A 184 -7.01 -7.53 -9.85
N THR A 185 -6.47 -8.73 -9.70
CA THR A 185 -7.03 -9.80 -8.87
C THR A 185 -6.02 -10.21 -7.81
N LEU A 186 -6.50 -10.53 -6.60
CA LEU A 186 -5.63 -10.94 -5.50
C LEU A 186 -5.02 -12.32 -5.80
N GLU A 187 -3.69 -12.42 -5.73
CA GLU A 187 -2.98 -13.71 -5.78
C GLU A 187 -2.61 -14.19 -4.37
N ALA A 188 -2.15 -13.29 -3.51
CA ALA A 188 -1.86 -13.59 -2.11
C ALA A 188 -1.95 -12.35 -1.24
N TYR A 189 -2.18 -12.58 0.06
CA TYR A 189 -2.10 -11.54 1.08
C TYR A 189 -1.59 -12.08 2.41
N ALA A 190 -1.09 -11.17 3.24
CA ALA A 190 -0.78 -11.44 4.64
C ALA A 190 -1.07 -10.20 5.49
N CYS A 191 -1.46 -10.43 6.74
CA CYS A 191 -1.46 -9.42 7.77
C CYS A 191 -0.07 -9.36 8.41
N VAL A 192 0.45 -8.16 8.64
CA VAL A 192 1.79 -7.95 9.21
C VAL A 192 1.67 -7.15 10.50
N PRO A 193 2.32 -7.59 11.59
CA PRO A 193 2.29 -6.87 12.85
C PRO A 193 2.98 -5.50 12.77
N ALA A 194 2.72 -4.64 13.74
CA ALA A 194 3.31 -3.31 13.83
C ALA A 194 4.81 -3.42 14.14
N GLY A 195 5.63 -2.82 13.27
CA GLY A 195 7.03 -2.57 13.57
C GLY A 195 7.27 -1.26 14.33
N PHE A 196 6.24 -0.43 14.49
CA PHE A 196 6.33 0.93 15.06
C PHE A 196 7.44 1.77 14.40
N SER A 197 7.60 1.64 13.08
CA SER A 197 8.69 2.24 12.29
C SER A 197 8.64 3.77 12.30
N TRP A 198 7.47 4.38 12.53
CA TRP A 198 7.32 5.82 12.75
C TRP A 198 8.10 6.33 13.97
N MET A 199 8.48 5.45 14.91
CA MET A 199 9.38 5.80 16.02
C MET A 199 10.86 5.86 15.60
N ASN A 200 11.20 5.59 14.34
CA ASN A 200 12.59 5.65 13.87
C ASN A 200 13.15 7.08 13.72
N ASP A 201 12.33 8.12 13.89
CA ASP A 201 12.82 9.50 14.01
C ASP A 201 13.85 9.60 15.16
N PRO A 202 14.98 10.32 14.99
CA PRO A 202 16.01 10.45 16.03
C PRO A 202 15.49 10.88 17.41
N ARG A 203 14.39 11.62 17.47
CA ARG A 203 13.75 12.09 18.71
C ARG A 203 12.97 10.99 19.43
N THR A 204 12.38 10.06 18.69
CA THR A 204 11.54 8.98 19.23
C THR A 204 12.27 7.64 19.34
N LYS A 205 13.34 7.44 18.56
CA LYS A 205 14.09 6.18 18.48
C LYS A 205 14.59 5.67 19.85
N PRO A 206 15.11 6.53 20.76
CA PRO A 206 15.54 6.07 22.09
C PRO A 206 14.42 5.43 22.92
N TRP A 207 13.16 5.83 22.70
CA TRP A 207 12.00 5.39 23.47
C TRP A 207 11.38 4.09 22.92
N GLN A 208 11.60 3.78 21.65
CA GLN A 208 10.98 2.64 20.96
C GLN A 208 11.24 1.31 21.67
N GLY A 209 12.46 1.09 22.15
CA GLY A 209 12.82 -0.15 22.86
C GLY A 209 12.12 -0.30 24.22
N GLY A 210 11.87 0.80 24.94
CA GLY A 210 11.08 0.76 26.18
C GLY A 210 9.60 0.49 25.89
N PHE A 211 9.05 1.23 24.93
CA PHE A 211 7.67 1.09 24.50
C PHE A 211 7.32 -0.33 24.04
N THR A 212 8.12 -0.90 23.12
CA THR A 212 7.91 -2.27 22.61
C THR A 212 8.05 -3.33 23.69
N ARG A 213 8.93 -3.15 24.69
CA ARG A 213 9.01 -4.04 25.87
C ARG A 213 7.75 -4.00 26.71
N VAL A 214 7.13 -2.83 26.90
CA VAL A 214 5.85 -2.70 27.60
C VAL A 214 4.74 -3.41 26.84
N LEU A 215 4.65 -3.22 25.52
CA LEU A 215 3.66 -3.94 24.70
C LEU A 215 3.85 -5.46 24.78
N ALA A 216 5.10 -5.94 24.73
CA ALA A 216 5.39 -7.35 24.88
C ALA A 216 5.03 -7.88 26.27
N TRP A 217 5.21 -7.07 27.32
CA TRP A 217 4.74 -7.43 28.67
C TRP A 217 3.21 -7.50 28.74
N ILE A 218 2.48 -6.53 28.16
CA ILE A 218 1.01 -6.54 28.08
C ILE A 218 0.53 -7.81 27.38
N HIS A 219 1.14 -8.17 26.25
CA HIS A 219 0.80 -9.39 25.54
C HIS A 219 1.00 -10.64 26.42
N ARG A 220 2.15 -10.77 27.08
CA ARG A 220 2.42 -11.93 27.95
C ARG A 220 1.54 -12.00 29.19
N ALA A 221 1.24 -10.85 29.81
CA ALA A 221 0.50 -10.78 31.06
C ALA A 221 -1.02 -10.88 30.86
N LEU A 222 -1.54 -10.28 29.77
CA LEU A 222 -2.97 -10.10 29.55
C LEU A 222 -3.50 -10.81 28.29
N GLY A 223 -2.63 -11.40 27.47
CA GLY A 223 -3.01 -12.01 26.18
C GLY A 223 -3.39 -10.98 25.11
N LEU A 224 -3.17 -9.69 25.35
CA LEU A 224 -3.53 -8.61 24.43
C LEU A 224 -2.37 -8.28 23.48
N ASP A 225 -2.45 -8.77 22.24
CA ASP A 225 -1.48 -8.43 21.20
C ASP A 225 -1.86 -7.11 20.49
N LEU A 226 -1.33 -6.01 21.02
CA LEU A 226 -1.53 -4.66 20.48
C LEU A 226 -0.73 -4.37 19.21
N ALA A 227 0.21 -5.24 18.82
CA ALA A 227 0.97 -5.11 17.59
C ALA A 227 0.37 -5.94 16.45
N ARG A 228 -0.51 -6.90 16.75
CA ARG A 228 -1.13 -7.78 15.77
C ARG A 228 -1.79 -7.00 14.63
N ASP A 229 -1.65 -7.54 13.42
CA ASP A 229 -2.55 -7.21 12.31
C ASP A 229 -2.56 -5.70 11.94
N ALA A 230 -1.41 -5.04 12.10
CA ALA A 230 -1.31 -3.59 11.93
C ALA A 230 -1.21 -3.14 10.48
N ASN A 231 -0.71 -4.00 9.61
CA ASN A 231 -0.49 -3.72 8.20
C ASN A 231 -1.01 -4.89 7.38
N PHE A 232 -1.14 -4.71 6.07
CA PHE A 232 -1.31 -5.84 5.17
C PHE A 232 -0.48 -5.65 3.91
N VAL A 233 -0.10 -6.79 3.34
CA VAL A 233 0.64 -6.90 2.10
C VAL A 233 -0.20 -7.68 1.12
N LEU A 234 -0.27 -7.19 -0.12
CA LEU A 234 -1.04 -7.78 -1.21
C LEU A 234 -0.11 -8.00 -2.40
N ALA A 235 -0.21 -9.17 -3.02
CA ALA A 235 0.23 -9.41 -4.38
C ALA A 235 -1.00 -9.49 -5.28
N LEU A 236 -1.12 -8.55 -6.21
CA LEU A 236 -2.25 -8.38 -7.11
C LEU A 236 -1.79 -8.61 -8.54
N ARG A 237 -2.44 -9.50 -9.30
CA ARG A 237 -2.10 -9.73 -10.71
C ARG A 237 -3.05 -9.00 -11.64
N LYS A 238 -2.50 -8.38 -12.68
CA LYS A 238 -3.30 -7.74 -13.72
C LYS A 238 -3.87 -8.80 -14.66
N THR A 239 -5.13 -9.16 -14.46
CA THR A 239 -5.85 -10.15 -15.29
C THR A 239 -6.86 -9.51 -16.24
N GLY A 240 -7.04 -8.18 -16.13
CA GLY A 240 -8.08 -7.42 -16.82
C GLY A 240 -9.38 -7.40 -16.02
N THR A 241 -10.31 -6.53 -16.39
CA THR A 241 -11.57 -6.36 -15.66
C THR A 241 -12.48 -7.57 -15.93
N ARG A 242 -12.58 -8.48 -14.95
CA ARG A 242 -13.51 -9.63 -15.00
C ARG A 242 -14.39 -9.63 -13.75
N GLY A 243 -15.70 -9.82 -13.94
CA GLY A 243 -16.65 -10.02 -12.83
C GLY A 243 -17.07 -8.78 -12.04
N VAL A 244 -16.41 -7.62 -12.22
CA VAL A 244 -16.84 -6.36 -11.57
C VAL A 244 -17.87 -5.66 -12.46
N ARG A 245 -19.08 -5.44 -11.92
CA ARG A 245 -20.13 -4.62 -12.54
C ARG A 245 -20.51 -3.50 -11.59
N ARG A 246 -20.59 -2.27 -12.12
CA ARG A 246 -21.14 -1.14 -11.35
C ARG A 246 -22.62 -1.43 -11.10
N VAL A 247 -23.09 -1.16 -9.89
CA VAL A 247 -24.51 -1.08 -9.54
C VAL A 247 -24.66 0.21 -8.75
N SER A 248 -25.54 1.12 -9.18
CA SER A 248 -25.78 2.37 -8.45
C SER A 248 -27.11 2.38 -7.71
N HIS A 249 -28.09 1.61 -8.17
CA HIS A 249 -29.44 1.59 -7.61
C HIS A 249 -30.03 0.17 -7.59
N VAL A 250 -30.99 -0.04 -6.70
CA VAL A 250 -31.79 -1.26 -6.62
C VAL A 250 -33.26 -0.85 -6.68
N CYS A 251 -34.04 -1.51 -7.52
CA CYS A 251 -35.46 -1.28 -7.63
C CYS A 251 -36.16 -1.67 -6.32
N ARG A 252 -36.94 -0.76 -5.75
CA ARG A 252 -37.72 -1.00 -4.53
C ARG A 252 -38.92 -1.91 -4.75
N ALA A 253 -39.37 -2.07 -6.00
CA ALA A 253 -40.51 -2.91 -6.34
C ALA A 253 -40.09 -4.37 -6.58
N CYS A 254 -39.15 -4.62 -7.49
CA CYS A 254 -38.73 -5.99 -7.85
C CYS A 254 -37.39 -6.43 -7.25
N GLY A 255 -36.64 -5.54 -6.61
CA GLY A 255 -35.32 -5.86 -6.05
C GLY A 255 -34.18 -5.94 -7.08
N GLU A 256 -34.45 -5.70 -8.36
CA GLU A 256 -33.42 -5.81 -9.40
C GLU A 256 -32.45 -4.63 -9.43
N HIS A 257 -31.23 -4.91 -9.90
CA HIS A 257 -30.10 -3.98 -9.89
C HIS A 257 -30.08 -3.10 -11.14
N ALA A 258 -29.71 -1.83 -10.98
CA ALA A 258 -29.62 -0.87 -12.08
C ALA A 258 -28.37 0.01 -11.97
N VAL A 259 -27.90 0.48 -13.13
CA VAL A 259 -26.91 1.55 -13.25
C VAL A 259 -27.61 2.75 -13.83
N LEU A 260 -27.58 3.85 -13.09
CA LEU A 260 -28.10 5.13 -13.49
C LEU A 260 -26.95 6.11 -13.64
N ASP A 261 -26.92 6.80 -14.77
CA ASP A 261 -26.09 7.97 -15.05
C ASP A 261 -27.03 9.16 -15.33
N PRO A 262 -27.62 9.76 -14.28
CA PRO A 262 -28.63 10.79 -14.45
C PRO A 262 -28.05 12.07 -15.08
N PRO A 263 -28.78 12.73 -15.99
CA PRO A 263 -28.37 14.01 -16.57
C PRO A 263 -28.36 15.13 -15.50
N ALA A 264 -27.80 16.29 -15.84
CA ALA A 264 -27.90 17.50 -15.04
C ALA A 264 -28.94 18.47 -15.67
N PRO A 265 -29.92 18.98 -14.90
CA PRO A 265 -30.19 18.70 -13.49
C PRO A 265 -30.73 17.28 -13.27
N SER A 266 -30.44 16.71 -12.09
CA SER A 266 -30.82 15.34 -11.77
C SER A 266 -32.34 15.19 -11.68
N PRO A 267 -32.95 14.18 -12.32
CA PRO A 267 -34.37 13.91 -12.19
C PRO A 267 -34.71 13.46 -10.77
N THR A 268 -35.98 13.54 -10.39
CA THR A 268 -36.45 13.13 -9.06
C THR A 268 -36.78 11.63 -8.95
N ALA A 269 -36.89 10.95 -10.10
CA ALA A 269 -37.24 9.54 -10.19
C ALA A 269 -36.56 8.87 -11.39
N TRP A 270 -36.56 7.54 -11.37
CA TRP A 270 -36.09 6.69 -12.47
C TRP A 270 -37.06 5.52 -12.65
N THR A 271 -37.23 5.08 -13.90
CA THR A 271 -38.07 3.91 -14.20
C THR A 271 -37.21 2.66 -14.18
N CYS A 272 -37.64 1.62 -13.48
CA CYS A 272 -36.94 0.36 -13.43
C CYS A 272 -36.94 -0.31 -14.82
N PRO A 273 -35.78 -0.67 -15.40
CA PRO A 273 -35.72 -1.31 -16.71
C PRO A 273 -36.24 -2.75 -16.70
N TRP A 274 -36.46 -3.34 -15.52
CA TRP A 274 -36.87 -4.74 -15.36
C TRP A 274 -38.38 -4.89 -15.20
N CYS A 275 -39.00 -4.10 -14.33
CA CYS A 275 -40.43 -4.21 -14.02
C CYS A 275 -41.26 -2.97 -14.41
N GLY A 276 -40.63 -1.93 -14.94
CA GLY A 276 -41.30 -0.67 -15.31
C GLY A 276 -41.76 0.18 -14.13
N ALA A 277 -41.53 -0.24 -12.89
CA ALA A 277 -41.92 0.54 -11.71
C ALA A 277 -41.09 1.81 -11.58
N GLU A 278 -41.74 2.93 -11.30
CA GLU A 278 -41.08 4.17 -10.96
C GLU A 278 -40.45 4.08 -9.56
N ASN A 279 -39.22 4.56 -9.44
CA ASN A 279 -38.43 4.56 -8.22
C ASN A 279 -37.92 5.97 -7.94
N PRO A 280 -37.94 6.44 -6.68
CA PRO A 280 -37.38 7.74 -6.35
C PRO A 280 -35.87 7.74 -6.57
N LEU A 281 -35.36 8.80 -7.20
CA LEU A 281 -33.94 9.05 -7.34
C LEU A 281 -33.51 9.98 -6.20
N GLY A 282 -32.70 9.46 -5.28
CA GLY A 282 -32.12 10.27 -4.20
C GLY A 282 -31.10 11.27 -4.75
N ARG A 283 -30.55 12.15 -3.89
CA ARG A 283 -29.39 12.96 -4.28
C ARG A 283 -28.27 12.01 -4.76
N PRO A 284 -27.70 12.22 -5.97
CA PRO A 284 -26.54 11.44 -6.40
C PRO A 284 -25.45 11.57 -5.32
N ARG A 285 -24.95 10.41 -4.84
CA ARG A 285 -23.84 10.35 -3.88
C ARG A 285 -22.51 10.50 -4.59
#